data_AF-L8JAJ7-F1
#
_entry.id   AF-L8JAJ7-F1
#
_cell.length_a   1.000
_cell.length_b   1.000
_cell.length_c   1.000
_cell.angle_alpha   90.00
_cell.angle_beta   90.00
_cell.angle_gamma   90.00
#
_symmetry.space_group_name_H-M   'P 1'
#
loop_
_entity.id
_entity.type
_entity.pdbx_description
1 polymer ?
#
loop_
_entity_poly.entity_id
_entity_poly.type
_entity_poly.pdbx_seq_one_letter_code
_entity_poly.pdbx_strand_id
1 'polypeptide(L)'
;MDRAVKKNNQALLDKLVAHFGITRFTKDGGYILPDGRLLDLQRSDMDKRQYHRAIAALLPQEMHGACDEITIVNLMAATGVIRYESRGRVHVAAEPTQTQRRKLFDIMKYSVHPYRVIASDANGATIGDQMFQSPQAHELLHFFNHCFSGPQRQYREDEFCVMQEHNDYVLVFRPENRIVGCYFVNSTTYTMEPGFDAVLTLFKNKLAKIEIRYPSIT
;
A
#
# COMPACT_ATOMS: atom_id res chain seq x y z
N MET A 1 -12.68 -9.37 -13.29
CA MET A 1 -11.94 -8.19 -13.77
C MET A 1 -12.16 -8.05 -15.26
N ASP A 2 -12.81 -6.96 -15.67
CA ASP A 2 -13.27 -6.71 -17.05
C ASP A 2 -12.09 -6.65 -18.05
N ARG A 3 -12.32 -7.12 -19.28
CA ARG A 3 -11.34 -7.13 -20.39
C ARG A 3 -10.89 -5.72 -20.74
N ALA A 4 -11.79 -4.73 -20.62
CA ALA A 4 -11.46 -3.31 -20.84
C ALA A 4 -10.46 -2.78 -19.80
N VAL A 5 -10.66 -3.11 -18.52
CA VAL A 5 -9.76 -2.70 -17.41
C VAL A 5 -8.37 -3.30 -17.60
N LYS A 6 -8.28 -4.58 -17.97
CA LYS A 6 -6.99 -5.22 -18.29
C LYS A 6 -6.23 -4.52 -19.41
N LYS A 7 -6.95 -4.11 -20.47
CA LYS A 7 -6.36 -3.41 -21.62
C LYS A 7 -5.82 -2.03 -21.21
N ASN A 8 -6.56 -1.29 -20.38
CA ASN A 8 -6.14 0.02 -19.89
C ASN A 8 -4.90 -0.10 -18.99
N ASN A 9 -4.87 -1.08 -18.09
CA ASN A 9 -3.74 -1.30 -17.20
C ASN A 9 -2.48 -1.70 -17.97
N GLN A 10 -2.62 -2.51 -19.03
CA GLN A 10 -1.49 -2.85 -19.90
C GLN A 10 -0.96 -1.60 -20.65
N ALA A 11 -1.83 -0.78 -21.22
CA ALA A 11 -1.43 0.45 -21.90
C ALA A 11 -0.68 1.43 -20.96
N LEU A 12 -1.10 1.50 -19.69
CA LEU A 12 -0.39 2.26 -18.67
C LEU A 12 1.02 1.70 -18.42
N LEU A 13 1.16 0.38 -18.27
CA LEU A 13 2.47 -0.25 -18.12
C LEU A 13 3.38 0.01 -19.33
N ASP A 14 2.84 -0.07 -20.54
CA ASP A 14 3.59 0.20 -21.77
C ASP A 14 4.05 1.67 -21.82
N LYS A 15 3.21 2.62 -21.38
CA LYS A 15 3.58 4.04 -21.24
C LYS A 15 4.74 4.23 -20.24
N LEU A 16 4.68 3.55 -19.09
CA LEU A 16 5.75 3.62 -18.09
C LEU A 16 7.05 3.02 -18.64
N VAL A 17 6.98 1.87 -19.32
CA VAL A 17 8.14 1.25 -19.97
C VAL A 17 8.74 2.14 -21.05
N ALA A 18 7.90 2.80 -21.86
CA ALA A 18 8.37 3.73 -22.89
C ALA A 18 9.08 4.96 -22.31
N HIS A 19 8.64 5.44 -21.14
CA HIS A 19 9.22 6.62 -20.49
C HIS A 19 10.51 6.29 -19.72
N PHE A 20 10.46 5.27 -18.87
CA PHE A 20 11.57 4.93 -17.96
C PHE A 20 12.57 3.97 -18.59
N GLY A 21 12.12 3.12 -19.51
CA GLY A 21 12.89 1.97 -19.97
C GLY A 21 12.91 0.82 -18.97
N ILE A 22 13.66 -0.22 -19.32
CA ILE A 22 13.86 -1.42 -18.49
C ILE A 22 15.34 -1.61 -18.19
N THR A 23 15.63 -2.14 -17.00
CA THR A 23 16.99 -2.42 -16.56
C THR A 23 17.14 -3.82 -16.01
N ARG A 24 18.37 -4.34 -16.06
CA ARG A 24 18.77 -5.56 -15.36
C ARG A 24 19.45 -5.27 -14.02
N PHE A 25 19.80 -4.01 -13.76
CA PHE A 25 20.55 -3.57 -12.59
C PHE A 25 19.62 -3.47 -11.37
N THR A 26 19.67 -4.48 -10.50
CA THR A 26 18.86 -4.53 -9.27
C THR A 26 19.30 -3.50 -8.23
N LYS A 27 20.55 -3.07 -8.26
CA LYS A 27 21.11 -2.07 -7.34
C LYS A 27 20.38 -0.72 -7.35
N ASP A 28 19.71 -0.40 -8.44
CA ASP A 28 19.06 0.88 -8.63
C ASP A 28 17.71 0.94 -7.92
N GLY A 29 17.04 -0.20 -7.71
CA GLY A 29 15.64 -0.20 -7.27
C GLY A 29 14.71 0.32 -8.37
N GLY A 30 13.41 0.29 -8.13
CA GLY A 30 12.41 0.72 -9.09
C GLY A 30 11.09 -0.01 -8.90
N TYR A 31 10.53 -0.50 -10.00
CA TYR A 31 9.29 -1.26 -10.00
C TYR A 31 9.47 -2.57 -10.77
N ILE A 32 9.11 -3.68 -10.14
CA ILE A 32 9.11 -4.99 -10.80
C ILE A 32 7.76 -5.17 -11.48
N LEU A 33 7.76 -5.22 -12.80
CA LEU A 33 6.59 -5.44 -13.64
C LEU A 33 6.02 -6.85 -13.44
N PRO A 34 4.75 -7.12 -13.82
CA PRO A 34 4.14 -8.44 -13.71
C PRO A 34 4.92 -9.57 -14.40
N ASP A 35 5.68 -9.23 -15.45
CA ASP A 35 6.55 -10.14 -16.19
C ASP A 35 7.97 -10.30 -15.58
N GLY A 36 8.24 -9.66 -14.45
CA GLY A 36 9.52 -9.71 -13.74
C GLY A 36 10.61 -8.76 -14.24
N ARG A 37 10.35 -7.97 -15.29
CA ARG A 37 11.27 -6.88 -15.72
C ARG A 37 11.28 -5.76 -14.67
N LEU A 38 12.38 -5.03 -14.59
CA LEU A 38 12.56 -3.90 -13.67
C LEU A 38 12.51 -2.58 -14.46
N LEU A 39 11.65 -1.65 -14.06
CA LEU A 39 11.65 -0.29 -14.61
C LEU A 39 12.93 0.44 -14.18
N ASP A 40 13.54 1.14 -15.14
CA ASP A 40 14.79 1.87 -14.90
C ASP A 40 14.50 3.29 -14.40
N LEU A 41 14.59 3.50 -13.09
CA LEU A 41 14.53 4.85 -12.51
C LEU A 41 15.89 5.59 -12.59
N GLN A 42 16.86 5.05 -13.32
CA GLN A 42 18.18 5.63 -13.62
C GLN A 42 18.90 6.08 -12.36
N ARG A 43 18.80 5.31 -11.27
CA ARG A 43 19.20 5.73 -9.92
C ARG A 43 20.72 5.88 -9.76
N SER A 44 21.49 5.24 -10.64
CA SER A 44 22.94 5.37 -10.75
C SER A 44 23.40 6.59 -11.57
N ASP A 45 22.55 7.14 -12.46
CA ASP A 45 22.87 8.35 -13.25
C ASP A 45 22.40 9.59 -12.47
N MET A 46 23.33 10.40 -11.96
CA MET A 46 22.98 11.55 -11.12
C MET A 46 22.13 12.59 -11.86
N ASP A 47 22.36 12.76 -13.16
CA ASP A 47 21.71 13.80 -13.96
C ASP A 47 20.30 13.38 -14.41
N LYS A 48 20.02 12.07 -14.40
CA LYS A 48 18.74 11.51 -14.82
C LYS A 48 18.01 10.73 -13.73
N ARG A 49 18.53 10.77 -12.50
CA ARG A 49 17.96 10.06 -11.35
C ARG A 49 16.51 10.44 -11.16
N GLN A 50 15.64 9.44 -11.24
CA GLN A 50 14.24 9.59 -10.90
C GLN A 50 13.94 8.90 -9.57
N TYR A 51 12.93 9.37 -8.87
CA TYR A 51 12.46 8.78 -7.61
C TYR A 51 11.12 8.10 -7.86
N HIS A 52 10.69 7.20 -6.96
CA HIS A 52 9.39 6.51 -7.10
C HIS A 52 8.21 7.48 -7.34
N ARG A 53 8.25 8.69 -6.75
CA ARG A 53 7.25 9.76 -7.01
C ARG A 53 7.17 10.22 -8.47
N ALA A 54 8.23 10.05 -9.28
CA ALA A 54 8.20 10.42 -10.69
C ALA A 54 7.17 9.61 -11.49
N ILE A 55 6.82 8.41 -11.00
CA ILE A 55 5.75 7.61 -11.60
C ILE A 55 4.39 8.27 -11.40
N ALA A 56 4.12 8.87 -10.23
CA ALA A 56 2.83 9.48 -9.91
C ALA A 56 2.42 10.55 -10.93
N ALA A 57 3.40 11.32 -11.44
CA ALA A 57 3.18 12.34 -12.46
C ALA A 57 2.72 11.80 -13.83
N LEU A 58 2.92 10.51 -14.11
CA LEU A 58 2.52 9.87 -15.37
C LEU A 58 1.20 9.11 -15.26
N LEU A 59 0.67 8.98 -14.04
CA LEU A 59 -0.58 8.28 -13.78
C LEU A 59 -1.79 9.15 -14.14
N PRO A 60 -2.90 8.53 -14.57
CA PRO A 60 -4.15 9.24 -14.81
C PRO A 60 -4.71 9.79 -13.49
N GLN A 61 -5.47 10.89 -13.57
CA GLN A 61 -5.92 11.66 -12.40
C GLN A 61 -6.79 10.82 -11.46
N GLU A 62 -7.52 9.84 -11.98
CA GLU A 62 -8.38 8.93 -11.23
C GLU A 62 -7.59 8.00 -10.31
N MET A 63 -6.27 7.84 -10.54
CA MET A 63 -5.39 7.07 -9.65
C MET A 63 -4.74 7.94 -8.56
N HIS A 64 -4.89 9.26 -8.60
CA HIS A 64 -4.30 10.15 -7.61
C HIS A 64 -5.07 10.04 -6.30
N GLY A 65 -4.38 9.54 -5.26
CA GLY A 65 -4.91 9.48 -3.90
C GLY A 65 -4.66 10.77 -3.13
N ALA A 66 -5.05 10.77 -1.85
CA ALA A 66 -4.80 11.90 -0.93
C ALA A 66 -3.31 12.25 -0.77
N CYS A 67 -2.40 11.32 -1.09
CA CYS A 67 -0.96 11.56 -1.16
C CYS A 67 -0.27 10.67 -2.20
N ASP A 68 1.01 10.93 -2.46
CA ASP A 68 1.86 10.15 -3.38
C ASP A 68 1.90 8.66 -3.04
N GLU A 69 1.91 8.29 -1.75
CA GLU A 69 2.00 6.90 -1.32
C GLU A 69 0.75 6.11 -1.73
N ILE A 70 -0.45 6.70 -1.56
CA ILE A 70 -1.70 6.09 -2.02
C ILE A 70 -1.78 6.04 -3.54
N THR A 71 -1.29 7.09 -4.20
CA THR A 71 -1.17 7.09 -5.66
C THR A 71 -0.33 5.92 -6.17
N ILE A 72 0.76 5.60 -5.47
CA ILE A 72 1.60 4.43 -5.77
C ILE A 72 0.88 3.11 -5.42
N VAL A 73 0.14 3.03 -4.30
CA VAL A 73 -0.67 1.86 -3.98
C VAL A 73 -1.72 1.60 -5.06
N ASN A 74 -2.44 2.62 -5.52
CA ASN A 74 -3.44 2.52 -6.59
C ASN A 74 -2.83 1.94 -7.86
N LEU A 75 -1.63 2.40 -8.24
CA LEU A 75 -0.87 1.82 -9.35
C LEU A 75 -0.58 0.34 -9.12
N MET A 76 -0.05 -0.03 -7.94
CA MET A 76 0.30 -1.42 -7.62
C MET A 76 -0.93 -2.33 -7.62
N ALA A 77 -2.04 -1.88 -7.02
CA ALA A 77 -3.29 -2.62 -6.96
C ALA A 77 -3.92 -2.80 -8.36
N ALA A 78 -3.86 -1.77 -9.21
CA ALA A 78 -4.41 -1.82 -10.56
C ALA A 78 -3.56 -2.67 -11.52
N THR A 79 -2.24 -2.47 -11.51
CA THR A 79 -1.34 -3.02 -12.54
C THR A 79 -0.54 -4.24 -12.08
N GLY A 80 -0.52 -4.52 -10.79
CA GLY A 80 0.26 -5.61 -10.21
C GLY A 80 1.77 -5.35 -10.13
N VAL A 81 2.23 -4.12 -10.40
CA VAL A 81 3.65 -3.78 -10.21
C VAL A 81 4.03 -3.84 -8.73
N ILE A 82 5.29 -4.16 -8.47
CA ILE A 82 5.85 -4.20 -7.12
C ILE A 82 6.82 -3.05 -6.98
N ARG A 83 6.63 -2.19 -5.98
CA ARG A 83 7.63 -1.19 -5.63
C ARG A 83 8.79 -1.88 -4.91
N TYR A 84 9.99 -1.65 -5.43
CA TYR A 84 11.23 -2.23 -4.93
C TYR A 84 12.26 -1.12 -4.66
N GLU A 85 12.81 -1.12 -3.46
CA GLU A 85 13.90 -0.24 -3.05
C GLU A 85 15.11 -1.10 -2.71
N SER A 86 16.23 -0.87 -3.40
CA SER A 86 17.42 -1.74 -3.33
C SER A 86 18.09 -1.85 -1.96
N ARG A 87 17.70 -0.99 -1.01
CA ARG A 87 18.24 -0.94 0.35
C ARG A 87 17.24 -1.34 1.44
N GLY A 88 16.21 -2.11 1.11
CA GLY A 88 15.48 -2.85 2.13
C GLY A 88 13.99 -2.56 2.24
N ARG A 89 13.32 -2.12 1.17
CA ARG A 89 11.85 -2.05 1.16
C ARG A 89 11.27 -2.67 -0.10
N VAL A 90 10.27 -3.53 0.09
CA VAL A 90 9.41 -4.07 -0.96
C VAL A 90 7.98 -3.75 -0.56
N HIS A 91 7.19 -3.23 -1.50
CA HIS A 91 5.78 -2.95 -1.27
C HIS A 91 4.96 -3.54 -2.40
N VAL A 92 3.93 -4.30 -2.03
CA VAL A 92 2.99 -4.96 -2.93
C VAL A 92 1.57 -4.57 -2.56
N ALA A 93 0.69 -4.38 -3.55
CA ALA A 93 -0.75 -4.17 -3.32
C ALA A 93 -1.65 -5.09 -4.15
N ALA A 94 -1.04 -6.06 -4.83
CA ALA A 94 -1.70 -7.16 -5.52
C ALA A 94 -0.84 -8.41 -5.35
N GLU A 95 -1.45 -9.59 -5.48
CA GLU A 95 -0.74 -10.85 -5.37
C GLU A 95 0.41 -10.91 -6.40
N PRO A 96 1.68 -11.02 -5.97
CA PRO A 96 2.82 -11.08 -6.89
C PRO A 96 2.75 -12.27 -7.84
N THR A 97 3.05 -12.09 -9.13
CA THR A 97 3.14 -13.19 -10.09
C THR A 97 4.31 -14.14 -9.75
N GLN A 98 4.30 -15.35 -10.32
CA GLN A 98 5.43 -16.28 -10.18
C GLN A 98 6.76 -15.65 -10.60
N THR A 99 6.77 -14.89 -11.69
CA THR A 99 7.98 -14.27 -12.22
C THR A 99 8.48 -13.16 -11.31
N GLN A 100 7.58 -12.37 -10.73
CA GLN A 100 7.91 -11.37 -9.71
C GLN A 100 8.45 -11.99 -8.43
N ARG A 101 7.81 -13.05 -7.91
CA ARG A 101 8.30 -13.78 -6.72
C ARG A 101 9.70 -14.32 -6.93
N ARG A 102 9.98 -14.91 -8.10
CA ARG A 102 11.33 -15.36 -8.47
C ARG A 102 12.33 -14.20 -8.48
N LYS A 103 11.96 -13.08 -9.12
CA LYS A 103 12.82 -11.89 -9.18
C LYS A 103 13.13 -11.32 -7.79
N LEU A 104 12.13 -11.22 -6.92
CA LEU A 104 12.30 -10.78 -5.53
C LEU A 104 13.20 -11.74 -4.75
N PHE A 105 12.99 -13.04 -4.87
CA PHE A 105 13.86 -14.04 -4.25
C PHE A 105 15.32 -13.88 -4.69
N ASP A 106 15.57 -13.76 -5.99
CA ASP A 106 16.93 -13.57 -6.53
C ASP A 106 17.60 -12.31 -5.99
N ILE A 107 16.83 -11.23 -5.83
CA ILE A 107 17.28 -9.96 -5.25
C ILE A 107 17.62 -10.12 -3.76
N MET A 108 16.73 -10.75 -2.99
CA MET A 108 16.80 -10.78 -1.52
C MET A 108 17.77 -11.85 -1.01
N LYS A 109 17.89 -12.99 -1.71
CA LYS A 109 18.71 -14.13 -1.31
C LYS A 109 20.18 -13.75 -1.07
N TYR A 110 20.73 -12.92 -1.95
CA TYR A 110 22.15 -12.50 -1.92
C TYR A 110 22.36 -11.09 -1.35
N SER A 111 21.30 -10.49 -0.81
CA SER A 111 21.41 -9.17 -0.20
C SER A 111 22.05 -9.25 1.18
N VAL A 112 22.98 -8.34 1.43
CA VAL A 112 23.52 -8.09 2.78
C VAL A 112 22.56 -7.28 3.66
N HIS A 113 21.57 -6.63 3.04
CA HIS A 113 20.56 -5.83 3.73
C HIS A 113 19.30 -6.65 3.98
N PRO A 114 18.70 -6.53 5.19
CA PRO A 114 17.38 -7.05 5.44
C PRO A 114 16.34 -6.21 4.67
N TYR A 115 15.24 -6.83 4.28
CA TYR A 115 14.15 -6.22 3.54
C TYR A 115 12.87 -6.22 4.36
N ARG A 116 12.26 -5.05 4.52
CA ARG A 116 10.87 -4.91 4.96
C ARG A 116 9.95 -5.15 3.76
N VAL A 117 9.17 -6.21 3.81
CA VAL A 117 8.15 -6.52 2.81
C VAL A 117 6.80 -6.12 3.38
N ILE A 118 6.15 -5.18 2.72
CA ILE A 118 4.84 -4.65 3.10
C ILE A 118 3.83 -5.08 2.03
N ALA A 119 2.72 -5.67 2.45
CA ALA A 119 1.56 -5.94 1.62
C ALA A 119 0.43 -5.01 2.04
N SER A 120 -0.17 -4.34 1.07
CA SER A 120 -1.36 -3.51 1.27
C SER A 120 -2.56 -4.05 0.49
N ASP A 121 -3.75 -3.72 0.94
CA ASP A 121 -4.96 -3.89 0.13
C ASP A 121 -5.12 -2.73 -0.88
N ALA A 122 -6.18 -2.79 -1.68
CA ALA A 122 -6.49 -1.78 -2.68
C ALA A 122 -6.84 -0.40 -2.09
N ASN A 123 -7.12 -0.30 -0.78
CA ASN A 123 -7.39 0.96 -0.09
C ASN A 123 -6.14 1.50 0.62
N GLY A 124 -4.98 0.86 0.44
CA GLY A 124 -3.73 1.23 1.12
C GLY A 124 -3.61 0.78 2.57
N ALA A 125 -4.54 -0.03 3.08
CA ALA A 125 -4.39 -0.66 4.39
C ALA A 125 -3.28 -1.70 4.37
N THR A 126 -2.45 -1.72 5.38
CA THR A 126 -1.41 -2.74 5.55
C THR A 126 -2.05 -4.06 5.99
N ILE A 127 -1.99 -5.08 5.12
CA ILE A 127 -2.47 -6.44 5.39
C ILE A 127 -1.34 -7.42 5.70
N GLY A 128 -0.08 -6.99 5.55
CA GLY A 128 1.09 -7.74 5.99
C GLY A 128 2.33 -6.86 6.06
N ASP A 129 3.18 -7.09 7.05
CA ASP A 129 4.42 -6.34 7.27
C ASP A 129 5.44 -7.26 7.96
N GLN A 130 6.48 -7.67 7.22
CA GLN A 130 7.47 -8.60 7.74
C GLN A 130 8.88 -8.22 7.27
N MET A 131 9.85 -8.36 8.18
CA MET A 131 11.27 -8.26 7.86
C MET A 131 11.80 -9.62 7.41
N PHE A 132 12.54 -9.63 6.30
CA PHE A 132 13.23 -10.80 5.78
C PHE A 132 14.72 -10.54 5.63
N GLN A 133 15.54 -11.52 6.02
CA GLN A 133 16.98 -11.50 5.81
C GLN A 133 17.37 -12.79 5.08
N SER A 134 17.80 -12.67 3.82
CA SER A 134 18.14 -13.80 2.96
C SER A 134 17.07 -14.92 2.97
N PRO A 135 15.79 -14.61 2.66
CA PRO A 135 14.70 -15.56 2.82
C PRO A 135 14.81 -16.74 1.86
N GLN A 136 14.26 -17.88 2.27
CA GLN A 136 13.96 -18.99 1.38
C GLN A 136 12.73 -18.67 0.52
N ALA A 137 12.66 -19.27 -0.66
CA ALA A 137 11.56 -19.01 -1.60
C ALA A 137 10.17 -19.36 -1.00
N HIS A 138 10.10 -20.39 -0.16
CA HIS A 138 8.85 -20.80 0.48
C HIS A 138 8.39 -19.82 1.57
N GLU A 139 9.29 -19.10 2.21
CA GLU A 139 8.93 -18.10 3.24
C GLU A 139 8.25 -16.89 2.58
N LEU A 140 8.78 -16.40 1.47
CA LEU A 140 8.14 -15.35 0.67
C LEU A 140 6.78 -15.80 0.14
N LEU A 141 6.69 -17.03 -0.38
CA LEU A 141 5.43 -17.59 -0.87
C LEU A 141 4.39 -17.69 0.25
N HIS A 142 4.77 -18.20 1.41
CA HIS A 142 3.89 -18.31 2.56
C HIS A 142 3.38 -16.94 3.02
N PHE A 143 4.27 -15.94 3.08
CA PHE A 143 3.88 -14.57 3.41
C PHE A 143 2.86 -14.00 2.42
N PHE A 144 3.11 -14.08 1.11
CA PHE A 144 2.17 -13.56 0.12
C PHE A 144 0.85 -14.32 0.13
N ASN A 145 0.88 -15.64 0.27
CA ASN A 145 -0.34 -16.44 0.42
C ASN A 145 -1.12 -15.96 1.64
N HIS A 146 -0.48 -15.84 2.81
CA HIS A 146 -1.15 -15.38 4.03
C HIS A 146 -1.79 -13.99 3.85
N CYS A 147 -1.11 -13.05 3.18
CA CYS A 147 -1.62 -11.69 2.97
C CYS A 147 -2.80 -11.65 1.98
N PHE A 148 -2.76 -12.44 0.91
CA PHE A 148 -3.72 -12.35 -0.19
C PHE A 148 -4.76 -13.49 -0.22
N SER A 149 -4.62 -14.52 0.63
CA SER A 149 -5.59 -15.60 0.78
C SER A 149 -6.58 -15.30 1.92
N GLY A 150 -7.83 -15.04 1.55
CA GLY A 150 -8.96 -15.00 2.49
C GLY A 150 -9.60 -13.61 2.68
N PRO A 151 -10.73 -13.56 3.40
CA PRO A 151 -11.53 -12.34 3.59
C PRO A 151 -11.04 -11.41 4.72
N GLN A 152 -9.89 -11.66 5.35
CA GLN A 152 -9.46 -10.86 6.50
C GLN A 152 -8.59 -9.67 6.10
N ARG A 153 -9.22 -8.49 6.05
CA ARG A 153 -8.51 -7.22 6.19
C ARG A 153 -8.29 -6.96 7.68
N GLN A 154 -7.16 -7.42 8.23
CA GLN A 154 -6.74 -6.97 9.56
C GLN A 154 -6.10 -5.59 9.40
N TYR A 155 -6.93 -4.55 9.50
CA TYR A 155 -6.44 -3.18 9.52
C TYR A 155 -5.61 -2.92 10.79
N ARG A 156 -4.54 -2.14 10.68
CA ARG A 156 -3.72 -1.80 11.86
C ARG A 156 -4.35 -0.65 12.62
N GLU A 157 -4.27 -0.69 13.95
CA GLU A 157 -4.89 0.35 14.79
C GLU A 157 -4.31 1.76 14.57
N ASP A 158 -3.03 1.85 14.16
CA ASP A 158 -2.30 3.10 13.91
C ASP A 158 -2.69 3.78 12.58
N GLU A 159 -3.37 3.04 11.71
CA GLU A 159 -3.96 3.56 10.45
C GLU A 159 -5.24 4.36 10.70
N PHE A 160 -5.77 4.38 11.93
CA PHE A 160 -6.95 5.17 12.27
C PHE A 160 -6.66 6.22 13.33
N CYS A 161 -7.24 7.40 13.14
CA CYS A 161 -7.35 8.41 14.18
C CYS A 161 -8.78 8.90 14.35
N VAL A 162 -9.10 9.32 15.56
CA VAL A 162 -10.34 10.02 15.84
C VAL A 162 -10.04 11.52 15.80
N MET A 163 -10.88 12.26 15.09
CA MET A 163 -10.87 13.72 15.04
C MET A 163 -12.22 14.23 15.53
N GLN A 164 -12.24 15.43 16.10
CA GLN A 164 -13.48 16.13 16.41
C GLN A 164 -13.80 17.06 15.23
N GLU A 165 -14.98 16.89 14.64
CA GLU A 165 -15.52 17.80 13.64
C GLU A 165 -16.78 18.45 14.20
N HIS A 166 -16.70 19.76 14.43
CA HIS A 166 -17.75 20.51 15.13
C HIS A 166 -18.06 19.90 16.51
N ASN A 167 -19.24 19.27 16.66
CA ASN A 167 -19.69 18.63 17.89
C ASN A 167 -19.65 17.10 17.82
N ASP A 168 -19.28 16.52 16.68
CA ASP A 168 -19.27 15.09 16.46
C ASP A 168 -17.83 14.58 16.36
N TYR A 169 -17.66 13.27 16.51
CA TYR A 169 -16.36 12.64 16.34
C TYR A 169 -16.36 11.79 15.09
N VAL A 170 -15.28 11.87 14.33
CA VAL A 170 -15.09 11.12 13.09
C VAL A 170 -13.88 10.20 13.22
N LEU A 171 -14.03 8.96 12.75
CA LEU A 171 -12.92 8.02 12.57
C LEU A 171 -12.36 8.19 11.16
N VAL A 172 -11.13 8.67 11.09
CA VAL A 172 -10.40 8.86 9.84
C VAL A 172 -9.47 7.68 9.61
N PHE A 173 -9.66 6.99 8.50
CA PHE A 173 -8.70 6.04 7.95
C PHE A 173 -7.60 6.83 7.23
N ARG A 174 -6.44 6.90 7.87
CA ARG A 174 -5.31 7.75 7.49
C ARG A 174 -4.72 7.46 6.12
N PRO A 175 -4.62 6.19 5.64
CA PRO A 175 -4.09 5.92 4.31
C PRO A 175 -4.78 6.78 3.25
N GLU A 176 -6.11 6.72 3.14
CA GLU A 176 -6.86 7.51 2.15
C GLU A 176 -7.28 8.90 2.64
N ASN A 177 -6.94 9.27 3.88
CA ASN A 177 -7.51 10.43 4.58
C ASN A 177 -9.05 10.45 4.49
N ARG A 178 -9.66 9.30 4.71
CA ARG A 178 -11.09 9.06 4.48
C ARG A 178 -11.83 8.93 5.80
N ILE A 179 -12.96 9.60 5.94
CA ILE A 179 -13.87 9.38 7.08
C ILE A 179 -14.59 8.06 6.85
N VAL A 180 -14.35 7.09 7.74
CA VAL A 180 -14.92 5.74 7.65
C VAL A 180 -15.94 5.45 8.76
N GLY A 181 -16.08 6.38 9.70
CA GLY A 181 -17.14 6.31 10.70
C GLY A 181 -17.38 7.64 11.38
N CYS A 182 -18.61 7.86 11.83
CA CYS A 182 -19.02 9.05 12.58
C CYS A 182 -19.77 8.63 13.86
N TYR A 183 -19.43 9.28 14.96
CA TYR A 183 -20.17 9.24 16.22
C TYR A 183 -20.85 10.59 16.43
N PHE A 184 -22.18 10.57 16.35
CA PHE A 184 -23.01 11.75 16.53
C PHE A 184 -23.31 11.94 18.01
N VAL A 185 -22.79 13.01 18.62
CA VAL A 185 -22.90 13.23 20.07
C VAL A 185 -24.36 13.46 20.47
N ASN A 186 -25.12 14.17 19.65
CA ASN A 186 -26.52 14.52 19.94
C ASN A 186 -27.46 13.31 19.95
N SER A 187 -27.21 12.31 19.09
CA SER A 187 -28.04 11.11 18.98
C SER A 187 -27.40 9.87 19.60
N THR A 188 -26.16 9.96 20.07
CA THR A 188 -25.35 8.83 20.58
C THR A 188 -25.23 7.66 19.60
N THR A 189 -25.31 7.94 18.29
CA THR A 189 -25.33 6.91 17.24
C THR A 189 -24.00 6.83 16.52
N TYR A 190 -23.59 5.60 16.20
CA TYR A 190 -22.46 5.31 15.32
C TYR A 190 -22.95 5.02 13.92
N THR A 191 -22.27 5.58 12.93
CA THR A 191 -22.40 5.22 11.52
C THR A 191 -21.04 4.82 11.00
N MET A 192 -21.00 3.72 10.23
CA MET A 192 -19.78 3.21 9.62
C MET A 192 -19.98 3.14 8.11
N GLU A 193 -18.91 3.38 7.39
CA GLU A 193 -18.90 3.18 5.95
C GLU A 193 -18.90 1.67 5.62
N PRO A 194 -19.65 1.22 4.57
CA PRO A 194 -19.63 -0.18 4.14
C PRO A 194 -18.23 -0.74 3.97
N GLY A 195 -17.94 -1.88 4.62
CA GLY A 195 -16.63 -2.54 4.56
C GLY A 195 -15.65 -2.16 5.66
N PHE A 196 -16.00 -1.17 6.50
CA PHE A 196 -15.26 -0.80 7.72
C PHE A 196 -15.97 -1.24 9.01
N ASP A 197 -17.01 -2.07 8.92
CA ASP A 197 -17.78 -2.54 10.08
C ASP A 197 -16.90 -3.24 11.13
N ALA A 198 -15.86 -3.94 10.68
CA ALA A 198 -14.91 -4.64 11.54
C ALA A 198 -14.09 -3.70 12.45
N VAL A 199 -14.01 -2.39 12.14
CA VAL A 199 -13.25 -1.41 12.94
C VAL A 199 -14.13 -0.58 13.88
N LEU A 200 -15.44 -0.87 13.99
CA LEU A 200 -16.33 -0.20 14.96
C LEU A 200 -15.83 -0.34 16.40
N THR A 201 -15.35 -1.53 16.79
CA THR A 201 -14.80 -1.77 18.13
C THR A 201 -13.58 -0.88 18.41
N LEU A 202 -12.71 -0.69 17.41
CA LEU A 202 -11.57 0.22 17.50
C LEU A 202 -12.03 1.67 17.70
N PHE A 203 -13.08 2.10 16.98
CA PHE A 203 -13.62 3.45 17.12
C PHE A 203 -14.10 3.73 18.54
N LYS A 204 -14.93 2.84 19.09
CA LYS A 204 -15.44 2.93 20.47
C LYS A 204 -14.30 3.00 21.49
N ASN A 205 -13.28 2.14 21.32
CA ASN A 205 -12.11 2.13 22.20
C ASN A 205 -11.30 3.44 22.15
N LYS A 206 -11.16 4.03 20.96
CA LYS A 206 -10.45 5.32 20.81
C LYS A 206 -11.25 6.48 21.40
N LEU A 207 -12.58 6.51 21.22
CA LEU A 207 -13.45 7.52 21.81
C LEU A 207 -13.46 7.48 23.34
N ALA A 208 -13.56 6.30 23.94
CA ALA A 208 -13.52 6.15 25.40
C ALA A 208 -12.22 6.73 26.00
N LYS A 209 -11.09 6.59 25.30
CA LYS A 209 -9.80 7.20 25.72
C LYS A 209 -9.79 8.73 25.63
N ILE A 210 -10.60 9.31 24.76
CA ILE A 210 -10.76 10.78 24.64
C ILE A 210 -11.68 11.28 25.77
N GLU A 211 -12.78 10.59 26.04
CA GLU A 211 -13.72 10.93 27.13
C GLU A 211 -13.05 10.85 28.52
N ILE A 212 -12.12 9.92 28.75
CA ILE A 212 -11.34 9.83 30.01
C ILE A 212 -10.44 11.06 30.24
N ARG A 213 -10.14 11.88 29.22
CA ARG A 213 -9.33 13.11 29.39
C ARG A 213 -10.11 14.33 29.87
N TYR A 214 -11.43 14.27 29.92
CA TYR A 214 -12.27 15.30 30.55
C TYR A 214 -13.33 14.63 31.43
N PRO A 215 -13.00 14.24 32.68
CA PRO A 215 -14.05 14.00 33.66
C PRO A 215 -14.70 15.35 33.96
N SER A 216 -16.01 15.37 33.78
CA SER A 216 -16.99 16.36 34.22
C SER A 216 -16.47 17.29 35.31
N ILE A 217 -16.35 18.58 35.00
CA ILE A 217 -16.38 19.61 36.04
C ILE A 217 -17.85 19.69 36.49
N THR A 218 -18.20 18.92 37.52
CA THR A 218 -19.34 19.23 38.39
C THR A 218 -19.04 20.45 39.24
#